data_AF-A0AA90KEY9-F1
#
_entry.id   AF-A0AA90KEY9-F1
#
_cell.length_a   1.000
_cell.length_b   1.000
_cell.length_c   1.000
_cell.angle_alpha   90.00
_cell.angle_beta   90.00
_cell.angle_gamma   90.00
#
_symmetry.space_group_name_H-M   'P 1'
#
loop_
_entity.id
_entity.type
_entity.pdbx_description
1 polymer ?
#
loop_
_entity_poly.entity_id
_entity_poly.type
_entity_poly.pdbx_seq_one_letter_code
_entity_poly.pdbx_strand_id
1 'polypeptide(L)'
;MGDWELINTELDAAEREQRTISDLAARVISTQFHSGQSSALYAFSSTGIIEDHLGDEIHESIQDSDEDEERRALEAFNTYCAGRSDKSRQAGWSHLRW
;
A
#
# COMPACT_ATOMS: atom_id res chain seq x y z
N MET A 1 15.11 -13.32 -0.83
CA MET A 1 14.44 -12.15 -1.40
C MET A 1 13.35 -11.76 -0.42
N GLY A 2 13.55 -10.66 0.31
CA GLY A 2 12.56 -10.14 1.26
C GLY A 2 11.47 -9.33 0.55
N ASP A 3 10.33 -9.14 1.20
CA ASP A 3 9.23 -8.32 0.68
C ASP A 3 9.68 -6.91 0.29
N TRP A 4 10.62 -6.33 1.03
CA TRP A 4 11.22 -5.02 0.75
C TRP A 4 12.05 -4.94 -0.53
N GLU A 5 12.76 -6.02 -0.91
CA GLU A 5 13.47 -6.05 -2.20
C GLU A 5 12.49 -6.01 -3.38
N LEU A 6 11.34 -6.67 -3.23
CA LEU A 6 10.28 -6.68 -4.24
C LEU A 6 9.54 -5.35 -4.29
N ILE A 7 9.22 -4.75 -3.14
CA ILE A 7 8.62 -3.42 -3.05
C ILE A 7 9.53 -2.39 -3.73
N ASN A 8 10.82 -2.34 -3.39
CA ASN A 8 11.77 -1.41 -4.02
C ASN A 8 11.84 -1.59 -5.54
N THR A 9 11.93 -2.84 -6.00
CA THR A 9 11.97 -3.14 -7.43
C THR A 9 10.73 -2.60 -8.15
N GLU A 10 9.55 -2.79 -7.56
CA GLU A 10 8.29 -2.30 -8.11
C GLU A 10 8.16 -0.76 -8.01
N LEU A 11 8.64 -0.14 -6.93
CA LEU A 11 8.67 1.32 -6.79
C LEU A 11 9.53 1.95 -7.88
N ASP A 12 10.73 1.42 -8.11
CA ASP A 12 11.62 1.90 -9.16
C ASP A 12 11.05 1.65 -10.56
N ALA A 13 10.35 0.53 -10.79
CA ALA A 13 9.65 0.27 -12.04
C ALA A 13 8.51 1.27 -12.26
N ALA A 14 7.65 1.45 -11.27
CA ALA A 14 6.53 2.38 -11.31
C ALA A 14 6.97 3.82 -11.59
N GLU A 15 8.05 4.27 -10.96
CA GLU A 15 8.63 5.60 -11.18
C GLU A 15 9.17 5.76 -12.61
N ARG A 16 9.95 4.78 -13.10
CA ARG A 16 10.49 4.78 -14.47
C ARG A 16 9.40 4.77 -15.53
N GLU A 17 8.32 4.03 -15.26
CA GLU A 17 7.17 3.87 -16.16
C GLU A 17 6.12 4.97 -16.00
N GLN A 18 6.31 5.90 -15.05
CA GLN A 18 5.35 6.98 -14.71
C GLN A 18 3.94 6.45 -14.40
N ARG A 19 3.85 5.34 -13.68
CA ARG A 19 2.60 4.72 -13.23
C ARG A 19 2.55 4.64 -11.71
N THR A 20 1.37 4.37 -11.17
CA THR A 20 1.25 3.97 -9.75
C THR A 20 1.76 2.55 -9.55
N ILE A 21 2.03 2.20 -8.29
CA ILE A 21 2.38 0.82 -7.90
C ILE A 21 1.24 -0.15 -8.23
N SER A 22 1.59 -1.42 -8.40
CA SER A 22 0.62 -2.51 -8.61
C SER A 22 -0.22 -2.81 -7.37
N ASP A 23 -1.37 -3.44 -7.59
CA ASP A 23 -2.27 -3.94 -6.54
C ASP A 23 -1.54 -4.85 -5.54
N LEU A 24 -0.62 -5.68 -6.03
CA LEU A 24 0.19 -6.57 -5.21
C LEU A 24 1.12 -5.78 -4.29
N ALA A 25 1.86 -4.79 -4.81
CA ALA A 25 2.71 -3.96 -3.97
C ALA A 25 1.91 -3.14 -2.95
N ALA A 26 0.77 -2.55 -3.36
CA ALA A 26 -0.11 -1.85 -2.45
C ALA A 26 -0.58 -2.76 -1.30
N ARG A 27 -0.96 -4.01 -1.63
CA ARG A 27 -1.35 -5.01 -0.64
C ARG A 27 -0.20 -5.35 0.32
N VAL A 28 1.01 -5.58 -0.19
CA VAL A 28 2.16 -5.93 0.64
C VAL A 28 2.52 -4.75 1.57
N ILE A 29 2.59 -3.52 1.06
CA ILE A 29 2.85 -2.32 1.86
C ILE A 29 1.82 -2.21 2.99
N SER A 30 0.53 -2.24 2.68
CA SER A 30 -0.52 -2.19 3.72
C SER A 30 -0.46 -3.34 4.74
N THR A 31 0.11 -4.50 4.39
CA THR A 31 0.31 -5.61 5.32
C THR A 31 1.42 -5.31 6.32
N GLN A 32 2.47 -4.60 5.90
CA GLN A 32 3.60 -4.25 6.77
C GLN A 32 3.26 -3.16 7.78
N PHE A 33 2.42 -2.20 7.39
CA PHE A 33 2.15 -0.99 8.19
C PHE A 33 0.85 -1.02 9.01
N HIS A 34 0.02 -2.08 8.92
CA HIS A 34 -1.22 -2.10 9.66
C HIS A 34 -0.99 -2.20 11.19
N SER A 35 -1.69 -1.38 11.98
CA SER A 35 -1.57 -1.41 13.45
C SER A 35 -2.47 -2.47 14.12
N GLY A 36 -3.04 -3.40 13.34
CA GLY A 36 -3.86 -4.51 13.82
C GLY A 36 -5.15 -4.69 13.02
N GLN A 37 -5.97 -5.68 13.41
CA GLN A 37 -7.15 -6.10 12.65
C GLN A 37 -8.26 -5.04 12.53
N SER A 38 -8.23 -4.00 13.36
CA SER A 38 -9.21 -2.90 13.33
C SER A 38 -8.78 -1.70 12.50
N SER A 39 -7.58 -1.73 11.91
CA SER A 39 -7.07 -0.63 11.08
C SER A 39 -7.61 -0.69 9.65
N ALA A 40 -7.79 0.46 9.02
CA ALA A 40 -8.12 0.55 7.59
C ALA A 40 -7.03 -0.10 6.74
N LEU A 41 -5.76 0.03 7.11
CA LEU A 41 -4.64 -0.64 6.45
C LEU A 41 -4.82 -2.17 6.41
N TYR A 42 -5.29 -2.77 7.51
CA TYR A 42 -5.63 -4.19 7.54
C TYR A 42 -6.83 -4.54 6.67
N ALA A 43 -7.88 -3.71 6.69
CA ALA A 43 -9.05 -3.91 5.83
C ALA A 43 -8.67 -3.87 4.34
N PHE A 44 -7.82 -2.92 3.96
CA PHE A 44 -7.24 -2.81 2.63
C PHE A 44 -6.35 -4.01 2.30
N SER A 45 -5.42 -4.40 3.17
CA SER A 45 -4.52 -5.55 2.90
C SER A 45 -5.29 -6.86 2.69
N SER A 46 -6.41 -7.01 3.38
CA SER A 46 -7.26 -8.20 3.32
C SER A 46 -8.22 -8.20 2.13
N THR A 47 -8.80 -7.05 1.78
CA THR A 47 -9.95 -7.00 0.86
C THR A 47 -9.83 -5.98 -0.28
N GLY A 48 -8.81 -5.13 -0.26
CA GLY A 48 -8.59 -4.06 -1.23
C GLY A 48 -9.55 -2.87 -1.08
N ILE A 49 -10.38 -2.85 -0.03
CA ILE A 49 -11.30 -1.75 0.25
C ILE A 49 -10.54 -0.50 0.67
N ILE A 50 -10.94 0.65 0.15
CA ILE A 50 -10.44 1.96 0.58
C ILE A 50 -11.50 2.59 1.46
N GLU A 51 -11.28 2.57 2.77
CA GLU A 51 -12.15 3.24 3.75
C GLU A 51 -11.80 4.73 3.87
N ASP A 52 -12.75 5.55 4.34
CA ASP A 52 -12.56 7.01 4.45
C ASP A 52 -11.34 7.41 5.30
N HIS A 53 -11.07 6.68 6.38
CA HIS A 53 -9.97 6.95 7.32
C HIS A 53 -8.64 6.30 6.92
N LEU A 54 -8.58 5.60 5.78
CA LEU A 54 -7.33 4.98 5.31
C LEU A 54 -6.25 6.05 5.04
N GLY A 55 -6.64 7.21 4.52
CA GLY A 55 -5.71 8.30 4.25
C GLY A 55 -5.06 8.86 5.51
N ASP A 56 -5.82 8.96 6.60
CA ASP A 56 -5.31 9.41 7.90
C ASP A 56 -4.29 8.40 8.46
N GLU A 57 -4.59 7.10 8.43
CA GLU A 57 -3.66 6.06 8.89
C GLU A 57 -2.36 6.02 8.07
N ILE A 58 -2.44 6.23 6.75
CA ILE A 58 -1.25 6.32 5.90
C ILE A 58 -0.43 7.55 6.29
N HIS A 59 -1.07 8.69 6.53
CA HIS A 59 -0.38 9.91 6.91
C HIS A 59 0.32 9.76 8.27
N GLU A 60 -0.35 9.19 9.26
CA GLU A 60 0.25 8.87 10.57
C GLU A 60 1.46 7.94 10.40
N SER A 61 1.33 6.89 9.59
CA SER A 61 2.43 5.95 9.30
C SER A 61 3.64 6.65 8.65
N ILE A 62 3.41 7.60 7.74
CA ILE A 62 4.48 8.39 7.11
C ILE A 62 5.20 9.26 8.14
N GLN A 63 4.49 9.82 9.11
CA GLN A 63 5.08 10.65 10.16
C GLN A 63 5.86 9.83 11.20
N ASP A 64 5.45 8.59 11.46
CA ASP A 64 6.11 7.67 12.39
C ASP A 64 7.32 6.94 11.77
N SER A 65 7.39 6.86 10.44
CA SER A 65 8.47 6.16 9.73
C SER A 65 9.82 6.91 9.82
N ASP A 66 10.78 6.30 10.51
CA ASP A 66 12.17 6.79 10.58
C ASP A 66 12.99 6.47 9.31
N GLU A 67 12.61 5.43 8.55
CA GLU A 67 13.35 4.97 7.38
C GLU A 67 12.84 5.62 6.07
N ASP A 68 13.76 6.15 5.25
CA ASP A 68 13.40 6.78 3.96
C ASP A 68 12.70 5.81 3.00
N GLU A 69 13.04 4.51 3.05
CA GLU A 69 12.43 3.47 2.23
C GLU A 69 10.96 3.23 2.58
N GLU A 70 10.65 3.20 3.88
CA GLU A 70 9.30 3.04 4.40
C GLU A 70 8.41 4.22 4.01
N ARG A 71 8.91 5.43 4.23
CA ARG A 71 8.24 6.66 3.81
C ARG A 71 7.98 6.69 2.31
N ARG A 72 8.97 6.35 1.48
CA ARG A 72 8.80 6.26 0.01
C ARG A 72 7.69 5.27 -0.38
N ALA A 73 7.66 4.10 0.27
CA ALA A 73 6.64 3.09 0.00
C ALA A 73 5.23 3.57 0.39
N LEU A 74 5.08 4.19 1.56
CA LEU A 74 3.81 4.74 2.03
C LEU A 74 3.32 5.90 1.17
N GLU A 75 4.20 6.78 0.69
CA GLU A 75 3.84 7.86 -0.24
C GLU A 75 3.34 7.33 -1.59
N ALA A 76 3.99 6.29 -2.12
CA ALA A 76 3.54 5.61 -3.33
C ALA A 76 2.19 4.90 -3.14
N PHE A 77 1.99 4.29 -1.97
CA PHE A 77 0.71 3.69 -1.59
C PHE A 77 -0.41 4.71 -1.44
N ASN A 78 -0.14 5.87 -0.85
CA ASN A 78 -1.08 6.98 -0.77
C ASN A 78 -1.50 7.45 -2.17
N THR A 79 -0.53 7.60 -3.08
CA THR A 79 -0.77 7.98 -4.48
C THR A 79 -1.63 6.95 -5.21
N TYR A 80 -1.35 5.66 -5.01
CA TYR A 80 -2.18 4.58 -5.54
C TYR A 80 -3.63 4.68 -5.07
N CYS A 81 -3.85 4.88 -3.75
CA CYS A 81 -5.20 4.99 -3.19
C CYS A 81 -5.95 6.21 -3.71
N ALA A 82 -5.27 7.35 -3.87
CA ALA A 82 -5.86 8.58 -4.41
C ALA A 82 -6.25 8.44 -5.89
N GLY A 83 -5.47 7.70 -6.69
CA GLY A 83 -5.75 7.44 -8.10
C GLY A 83 -6.81 6.37 -8.36
N ARG A 84 -7.13 5.54 -7.36
CA ARG A 84 -8.07 4.42 -7.52
C ARG A 84 -9.51 4.92 -7.62
N SER A 85 -10.14 4.70 -8.77
CA SER A 85 -11.53 5.11 -9.01
C SER A 85 -12.56 4.25 -8.25
N ASP A 86 -12.31 2.94 -8.16
CA ASP A 86 -13.17 2.02 -7.42
C ASP A 86 -12.59 1.76 -6.03
N LYS A 87 -13.30 2.25 -5.00
CA LYS A 87 -12.91 2.12 -3.58
C LYS A 87 -13.53 0.90 -2.89
N SER A 88 -14.34 0.12 -3.61
CA SER A 88 -15.05 -1.03 -3.05
C SER A 88 -14.13 -2.25 -2.87
N ARG A 89 -14.65 -3.31 -2.22
CA ARG A 89 -13.92 -4.57 -2.05
C ARG A 89 -13.59 -5.21 -3.39
N GLN A 90 -12.38 -5.74 -3.50
CA GLN A 90 -11.84 -6.26 -4.74
C GLN A 90 -11.85 -7.79 -4.74
N ALA A 91 -12.46 -8.37 -5.77
CA ALA A 91 -12.51 -9.82 -5.91
C ALA A 91 -11.10 -10.39 -6.16
N GLY A 92 -10.71 -11.42 -5.40
CA GLY A 92 -9.41 -12.07 -5.55
C GLY A 92 -8.21 -11.35 -4.93
N TRP A 93 -8.43 -10.22 -4.24
CA TRP A 93 -7.38 -9.43 -3.61
C TRP A 93 -6.48 -10.24 -2.66
N SER A 94 -7.09 -11.08 -1.83
CA SER A 94 -6.39 -11.94 -0.87
C SER A 94 -5.51 -13.02 -1.53
N HIS A 95 -5.67 -13.27 -2.83
CA HIS A 95 -4.87 -14.25 -3.58
C HIS A 95 -3.66 -13.64 -4.28
N LEU A 96 -3.52 -12.30 -4.26
CA LEU A 96 -2.36 -11.62 -4.83
C LEU A 96 -1.10 -12.04 -4.08
N ARG A 97 -0.14 -12.59 -4.82
CA ARG A 97 1.17 -13.03 -4.34
C ARG A 97 2.21 -12.86 -5.45
N TRP A 98 3.46 -12.67 -5.07
CA TRP A 98 4.60 -12.65 -5.99
C TRP A 98 4.82 -14.01 -6.65
#